data_AF-A0A5J4L1A3-F1
#
_entry.id   AF-A0A5J4L1A3-F1
#
_cell.length_a   1.000
_cell.length_b   1.000
_cell.length_c   1.000
_cell.angle_alpha   90.00
_cell.angle_beta   90.00
_cell.angle_gamma   90.00
#
_symmetry.space_group_name_H-M   'P 1'
#
loop_
_entity.id
_entity.type
_entity.pdbx_description
1 polymer ?
#
loop_
_entity_poly.entity_id
_entity_poly.type
_entity_poly.pdbx_seq_one_letter_code
_entity_poly.pdbx_strand_id
1 'polypeptide(L)'
;MPYISTAPSVIETVAESISYHRGATGSRYYSEYGTDRLTVGQFTAAAGATVEVRAIVQYGKERPSRNGRTVYGEPEYRVIQFGASVTCHGYGCADSTHEEPLAAAVPLDSEKYAEELAEGAEPAVQKAREWAQAHAEKCRAQAYK
;
A
#
# COMPACT_ATOMS: atom_id res chain seq x y z
N MET A 1 0.07 -14.31 -20.45
CA MET A 1 1.35 -13.59 -20.36
C MET A 1 1.72 -13.51 -18.89
N PRO A 2 2.88 -14.07 -18.50
CA PRO A 2 3.37 -14.01 -17.13
C PRO A 2 3.60 -12.57 -16.69
N TYR A 3 3.58 -12.36 -15.37
CA TYR A 3 3.87 -11.10 -14.69
C TYR A 3 5.15 -10.46 -15.26
N ILE A 4 5.02 -9.36 -16.01
CA ILE A 4 6.19 -8.53 -16.31
C ILE A 4 6.44 -7.74 -15.04
N SER A 5 7.38 -8.22 -14.23
CA SER A 5 7.86 -7.55 -13.03
C SER A 5 8.65 -6.30 -13.42
N THR A 6 7.99 -5.28 -13.95
CA THR A 6 8.60 -3.95 -14.14
C THR A 6 8.51 -3.10 -12.87
N ALA A 7 8.01 -3.66 -11.78
CA ALA A 7 7.87 -2.94 -10.52
C ALA A 7 8.99 -3.30 -9.54
N PRO A 8 9.47 -2.32 -8.75
CA PRO A 8 10.47 -2.53 -7.72
C PRO A 8 9.98 -3.53 -6.65
N SER A 9 10.92 -4.10 -5.90
CA SER A 9 10.64 -4.95 -4.75
C SER A 9 9.67 -4.23 -3.79
N VAL A 10 8.61 -4.93 -3.36
CA VAL A 10 7.63 -4.39 -2.40
C VAL A 10 8.34 -3.97 -1.12
N ILE A 11 9.19 -4.87 -0.61
CA ILE A 11 9.93 -4.67 0.62
C ILE A 11 10.85 -3.46 0.49
N GLU A 12 11.63 -3.37 -0.59
CA GLU A 12 12.57 -2.26 -0.79
C GLU A 12 11.83 -0.92 -0.88
N THR A 13 10.77 -0.85 -1.69
CA THR A 13 10.01 0.39 -1.92
C THR A 13 9.33 0.88 -0.63
N VAL A 14 8.72 -0.05 0.11
CA VAL A 14 8.04 0.27 1.38
C VAL A 14 9.07 0.59 2.47
N ALA A 15 10.21 -0.12 2.52
CA ALA A 15 11.28 0.15 3.48
C ALA A 15 11.96 1.51 3.24
N GLU A 16 12.13 1.92 1.99
CA GLU A 16 12.63 3.24 1.63
C GLU A 16 11.66 4.33 2.13
N SER A 17 10.36 4.14 1.90
CA SER A 17 9.30 5.02 2.42
C SER A 17 9.34 5.10 3.95
N ILE A 18 9.40 3.97 4.66
CA ILE A 18 9.50 3.92 6.12
C ILE A 18 10.76 4.64 6.62
N SER A 19 11.91 4.39 6.01
CA SER A 19 13.18 5.00 6.39
C SER A 19 13.16 6.51 6.16
N TYR A 20 12.58 6.95 5.05
CA TYR A 20 12.39 8.36 4.75
C TYR A 20 11.52 9.05 5.83
N HIS A 21 10.38 8.47 6.19
CA HIS A 21 9.49 9.02 7.24
C HIS A 21 10.13 8.99 8.64
N ARG A 22 10.94 7.96 8.97
CA ARG A 22 11.74 7.95 10.20
C ARG A 22 12.79 9.06 10.22
N GLY A 23 13.46 9.30 9.09
CA GLY A 23 14.49 10.34 8.95
C GLY A 23 13.94 11.76 8.88
N ALA A 24 12.73 11.95 8.36
CA ALA A 24 12.08 13.25 8.18
C ALA A 24 11.53 13.87 9.49
N THR A 25 11.67 13.16 10.61
CA THR A 25 11.23 13.60 11.94
C THR A 25 11.87 14.95 12.31
N GLY A 26 11.05 16.00 12.46
CA GLY A 26 11.50 17.36 12.82
C GLY A 26 11.65 18.32 11.63
N SER A 27 11.36 17.90 10.40
CA SER A 27 11.31 18.81 9.25
C SER A 27 10.06 19.69 9.31
N ARG A 28 10.24 21.01 9.16
CA ARG A 28 9.18 22.04 9.07
C ARG A 28 8.07 21.73 8.05
N TYR A 29 8.36 20.88 7.06
CA TYR A 29 7.51 20.68 5.89
C TYR A 29 6.79 19.33 5.84
N TYR A 30 6.99 18.45 6.83
CA TYR A 30 6.37 17.12 6.82
C TYR A 30 5.30 16.98 7.90
N SER A 31 4.07 16.65 7.48
CA SER A 31 3.00 16.32 8.39
C SER A 31 3.22 14.92 8.96
N GLU A 32 3.06 14.76 10.27
CA GLU A 32 3.12 13.48 10.99
C GLU A 32 1.94 12.53 10.65
N TYR A 33 1.21 12.86 9.58
CA TYR A 33 0.11 12.15 8.98
C TYR A 33 0.35 12.14 7.47
N GLY A 34 0.25 10.96 6.85
CA GLY A 34 0.52 10.80 5.43
C GLY A 34 -0.04 9.49 4.89
N THR A 35 -0.25 9.43 3.58
CA THR A 35 -0.63 8.18 2.90
C THR A 35 0.15 8.10 1.61
N ASP A 36 1.15 7.23 1.61
CA ASP A 36 1.97 6.98 0.44
C ASP A 36 1.35 5.86 -0.38
N ARG A 37 1.27 6.09 -1.69
CA ARG A 37 0.80 5.10 -2.66
C ARG A 37 1.96 4.76 -3.56
N LEU A 38 2.57 3.61 -3.31
CA LEU A 38 3.83 3.19 -3.93
C LEU A 38 3.52 2.15 -5.00
N THR A 39 3.86 2.40 -6.26
CA THR A 39 3.61 1.45 -7.34
C THR A 39 4.52 0.22 -7.19
N VAL A 40 3.91 -0.93 -6.96
CA VAL A 40 4.60 -2.21 -6.67
C VAL A 40 4.21 -3.33 -7.64
N GLY A 41 3.47 -2.98 -8.68
CA GLY A 41 3.11 -3.88 -9.77
C GLY A 41 2.44 -3.12 -10.91
N GLN A 42 2.65 -3.57 -12.15
CA GLN A 42 1.87 -3.14 -13.29
C GLN A 42 1.66 -4.33 -14.23
N PHE A 43 0.43 -4.49 -14.70
CA PHE A 43 0.03 -5.52 -15.65
C PHE A 43 -0.43 -4.86 -16.93
N THR A 44 0.01 -5.38 -18.06
CA THR A 44 -0.60 -5.08 -19.36
C THR A 44 -1.53 -6.24 -19.74
N ALA A 45 -2.83 -5.96 -19.76
CA ALA A 45 -3.83 -6.89 -20.26
C ALA A 45 -3.82 -6.90 -21.81
N ALA A 46 -4.35 -7.98 -22.40
CA ALA A 46 -4.59 -7.95 -23.84
C ALA A 46 -5.73 -6.97 -24.10
N ALA A 47 -5.71 -6.27 -25.25
CA ALA A 47 -6.50 -5.06 -25.57
C ALA A 47 -5.90 -3.71 -25.15
N GLY A 48 -4.74 -3.68 -24.47
CA GLY A 48 -4.08 -2.42 -24.11
C GLY A 48 -4.52 -1.81 -22.78
N ALA A 49 -5.35 -2.51 -22.00
CA ALA A 49 -5.66 -2.11 -20.64
C ALA A 49 -4.45 -2.34 -19.71
N THR A 50 -4.17 -1.39 -18.82
CA THR A 50 -3.11 -1.48 -17.81
C THR A 50 -3.72 -1.58 -16.42
N VAL A 51 -3.31 -2.58 -15.65
CA VAL A 51 -3.72 -2.72 -14.25
C VAL A 51 -2.53 -2.37 -13.38
N GLU A 52 -2.63 -1.32 -12.58
CA GLU A 52 -1.58 -0.88 -11.67
C GLU A 52 -1.88 -1.37 -10.25
N VAL A 53 -0.88 -1.93 -9.58
CA VAL A 53 -0.96 -2.31 -8.17
C VAL A 53 -0.06 -1.40 -7.36
N ARG A 54 -0.64 -0.79 -6.32
CA ARG A 54 0.05 0.13 -5.42
C ARG A 54 -0.03 -0.39 -3.99
N ALA A 55 1.09 -0.41 -3.28
CA ALA A 55 1.11 -0.54 -1.84
C ALA A 55 0.63 0.78 -1.23
N ILE A 56 -0.23 0.72 -0.23
CA ILE A 56 -0.67 1.87 0.55
C ILE A 56 0.06 1.81 1.87
N VAL A 57 0.82 2.85 2.20
CA VAL A 57 1.48 2.99 3.50
C VAL A 57 0.90 4.23 4.16
N GLN A 58 0.09 4.03 5.20
CA GLN A 58 -0.50 5.13 5.95
C GLN A 58 0.32 5.38 7.21
N TYR A 59 0.74 6.63 7.39
CA TYR A 59 1.44 7.11 8.57
C TYR A 59 0.49 7.95 9.40
N GLY A 60 0.57 7.79 10.71
CA GLY A 60 -0.20 8.61 11.63
C GLY A 60 0.34 8.57 13.04
N LYS A 61 -0.46 9.12 13.95
CA LYS A 61 -0.24 9.02 15.38
C LYS A 61 -1.41 8.35 16.04
N GLU A 62 -1.11 7.50 17.00
CA GLU A 62 -2.11 6.92 17.87
C GLU A 62 -1.82 7.36 19.31
N ARG A 63 -2.89 7.71 20.02
CA ARG A 63 -2.84 7.94 21.46
C ARG A 63 -3.24 6.66 22.16
N PRO A 64 -2.54 6.25 23.23
CA PRO A 64 -2.98 5.10 23.99
C PRO A 64 -4.39 5.36 24.53
N SER A 65 -5.29 4.45 24.17
CA SER A 65 -6.69 4.47 24.59
C SER A 65 -6.89 3.41 25.67
N ARG A 66 -7.35 3.84 26.84
CA ARG A 66 -7.70 2.93 27.93
C ARG A 66 -9.22 2.86 28.02
N ASN A 67 -9.80 1.69 27.76
CA ASN A 67 -11.26 1.47 27.73
C ASN A 67 -12.01 2.47 26.83
N GLY A 68 -11.48 2.76 25.63
CA GLY A 68 -12.13 3.67 24.67
C GLY A 68 -12.04 5.15 25.02
N ARG A 69 -11.32 5.53 26.09
CA ARG A 69 -11.00 6.92 26.41
C ARG A 69 -9.54 7.20 26.08
N THR A 70 -9.30 8.17 25.21
CA THR A 70 -7.96 8.72 24.96
C THR A 70 -7.39 9.25 26.27
N VAL A 71 -6.25 8.71 26.70
CA VAL A 71 -5.60 9.13 27.93
C VAL A 71 -4.85 10.43 27.65
N TYR A 72 -5.26 11.51 28.31
CA TYR A 72 -4.62 12.82 28.15
C TYR A 72 -3.27 12.83 28.88
N GLY A 73 -2.21 13.28 28.20
CA GLY A 73 -0.85 13.39 28.78
C GLY A 73 0.06 12.17 28.57
N GLU A 74 -0.44 11.08 27.99
CA GLU A 74 0.39 9.95 27.55
C GLU A 74 1.11 10.29 26.23
N PRO A 75 2.29 9.69 25.97
CA PRO A 75 3.03 9.93 24.73
C PRO A 75 2.22 9.47 23.51
N GLU A 76 2.11 10.35 22.51
CA GLU A 76 1.66 9.98 21.17
C GLU A 76 2.74 9.10 20.53
N TYR A 77 2.35 7.92 20.04
CA TYR A 77 3.25 7.05 19.29
C TYR A 77 2.91 7.09 17.81
N ARG A 78 3.96 7.09 16.98
CA ARG A 78 3.79 7.05 15.53
C ARG A 78 3.46 5.64 15.09
N VAL A 79 2.49 5.53 14.20
CA VAL A 79 2.02 4.25 13.69
C VAL A 79 2.07 4.23 12.17
N ILE A 80 2.24 3.02 11.63
CA ILE A 80 2.09 2.72 10.22
C ILE A 80 1.02 1.66 10.02
N GLN A 81 0.29 1.78 8.91
CA GLN A 81 -0.65 0.77 8.44
C GLN A 81 -0.34 0.46 6.98
N PHE A 82 -0.55 -0.80 6.60
CA PHE A 82 -0.30 -1.27 5.25
C PHE A 82 -1.59 -1.70 4.59
N GLY A 83 -1.81 -1.28 3.36
CA GLY A 83 -2.88 -1.74 2.49
C GLY A 83 -2.37 -1.87 1.07
N ALA A 84 -3.29 -2.10 0.13
CA ALA A 84 -2.96 -2.08 -1.28
C ALA A 84 -4.14 -1.57 -2.09
N SER A 85 -3.87 -1.01 -3.26
CA SER A 85 -4.90 -0.66 -4.23
C SER A 85 -4.51 -1.18 -5.59
N VAL A 86 -5.54 -1.47 -6.38
CA VAL A 86 -5.42 -1.86 -7.78
C VAL A 86 -6.25 -0.89 -8.59
N THR A 87 -5.68 -0.35 -9.65
CA THR A 87 -6.40 0.51 -10.60
C THR A 87 -6.29 -0.08 -12.00
N CYS A 88 -7.42 -0.40 -12.64
CA CYS A 88 -7.46 -0.72 -14.06
C CYS A 88 -7.68 0.55 -14.90
N HIS A 89 -6.79 0.77 -15.86
CA HIS A 89 -6.92 1.77 -16.91
C HIS A 89 -7.17 1.06 -18.25
N GLY A 90 -8.34 1.21 -18.84
CA GLY A 90 -8.63 0.63 -20.17
C GLY A 90 -10.12 0.57 -20.49
N TYR A 91 -10.44 0.55 -21.79
CA TYR A 91 -11.82 0.36 -22.25
C TYR A 91 -12.31 -1.04 -21.91
N GLY A 92 -13.49 -1.14 -21.27
CA GLY A 92 -14.10 -2.42 -20.88
C GLY A 92 -13.80 -2.92 -19.46
N CYS A 93 -12.99 -2.21 -18.66
CA CYS A 93 -12.86 -2.56 -17.24
C CYS A 93 -14.14 -2.20 -16.48
N ALA A 94 -14.93 -3.22 -16.10
CA ALA A 94 -16.16 -3.04 -15.34
C ALA A 94 -15.90 -2.55 -13.91
N ASP A 95 -14.81 -3.02 -13.29
CA ASP A 95 -14.33 -2.57 -11.99
C ASP A 95 -12.99 -1.86 -12.17
N SER A 96 -12.99 -0.52 -12.15
CA SER A 96 -11.79 0.27 -12.40
C SER A 96 -10.84 0.30 -11.19
N THR A 97 -11.31 -0.05 -9.99
CA THR A 97 -10.55 0.12 -8.74
C THR A 97 -10.91 -0.95 -7.73
N HIS A 98 -9.91 -1.49 -7.04
CA HIS A 98 -10.05 -2.41 -5.92
C HIS A 98 -9.08 -2.00 -4.82
N GLU A 99 -9.53 -1.97 -3.57
CA GLU A 99 -8.68 -1.62 -2.43
C GLU A 99 -8.70 -2.76 -1.41
N GLU A 100 -7.52 -3.19 -1.02
CA GLU A 100 -7.32 -4.07 0.13
C GLU A 100 -7.28 -3.21 1.39
N PRO A 101 -8.08 -3.57 2.42
CA PRO A 101 -8.17 -2.78 3.63
C PRO A 101 -6.82 -2.67 4.33
N LEU A 102 -6.65 -1.55 5.02
CA LEU A 102 -5.49 -1.31 5.85
C LEU A 102 -5.42 -2.32 6.99
N ALA A 103 -4.24 -2.92 7.14
CA ALA A 103 -3.91 -3.80 8.25
C ALA A 103 -3.92 -3.04 9.59
N ALA A 104 -3.80 -3.83 10.66
CA ALA A 104 -3.63 -3.29 12.00
C ALA A 104 -2.41 -2.35 12.06
N ALA A 105 -2.55 -1.27 12.83
CA ALA A 105 -1.48 -0.31 13.06
C ALA A 105 -0.30 -0.96 13.78
N VAL A 106 0.91 -0.68 13.29
CA VAL A 106 2.17 -1.13 13.86
C VAL A 106 2.99 0.09 14.26
N PRO A 107 3.72 0.09 15.40
CA PRO A 107 4.56 1.22 15.77
C PRO A 107 5.64 1.50 14.72
N LEU A 108 5.67 2.73 14.19
CA LEU A 108 6.70 3.18 13.24
C LEU A 108 8.08 3.14 13.89
N ASP A 109 8.16 3.47 15.18
CA ASP A 109 9.39 3.62 15.96
C ASP A 109 9.80 2.33 16.69
N SER A 110 9.27 1.18 16.28
CA SER A 110 9.73 -0.11 16.82
C SER A 110 11.23 -0.31 16.58
N GLU A 111 11.91 -1.06 17.44
CA GLU A 111 13.33 -1.45 17.27
C GLU A 111 13.60 -2.24 15.96
N LYS A 112 12.55 -2.69 15.28
CA LYS A 112 12.63 -3.39 13.99
C LYS A 112 13.23 -2.50 12.90
N TYR A 113 13.98 -3.15 12.01
CA TYR A 113 14.48 -2.55 10.78
C TYR A 113 13.33 -2.21 9.82
N ALA A 114 13.54 -1.23 8.94
CA ALA A 114 12.50 -0.78 8.00
C ALA A 114 12.05 -1.90 7.04
N GLU A 115 12.98 -2.78 6.66
CA GLU A 115 12.72 -3.96 5.83
C GLU A 115 11.78 -4.95 6.52
N GLU A 116 12.00 -5.23 7.81
CA GLU A 116 11.15 -6.12 8.60
C GLU A 116 9.74 -5.54 8.80
N LEU A 117 9.62 -4.22 8.92
CA LEU A 117 8.32 -3.56 8.94
C LEU A 117 7.63 -3.63 7.57
N ALA A 118 8.40 -3.49 6.48
CA ALA A 118 7.90 -3.53 5.11
C ALA A 118 7.31 -4.89 4.71
N GLU A 119 7.74 -5.99 5.35
CA GLU A 119 7.11 -7.31 5.22
C GLU A 119 5.61 -7.28 5.56
N GLY A 120 5.19 -6.37 6.45
CA GLY A 120 3.78 -6.15 6.79
C GLY A 120 2.90 -5.72 5.60
N ALA A 121 3.50 -5.20 4.52
CA ALA A 121 2.78 -4.83 3.30
C ALA A 121 2.53 -6.01 2.35
N GLU A 122 3.32 -7.08 2.45
CA GLU A 122 3.26 -8.20 1.50
C GLU A 122 1.88 -8.87 1.43
N PRO A 123 1.18 -9.16 2.55
CA PRO A 123 -0.10 -9.85 2.47
C PRO A 123 -1.16 -9.04 1.71
N ALA A 124 -1.20 -7.72 1.90
CA ALA A 124 -2.13 -6.84 1.21
C ALA A 124 -1.77 -6.74 -0.29
N VAL A 125 -0.48 -6.57 -0.59
CA VAL A 125 -0.01 -6.48 -1.98
C VAL A 125 -0.22 -7.80 -2.74
N GLN A 126 -0.01 -8.94 -2.08
CA GLN A 126 -0.23 -10.25 -2.69
C GLN A 126 -1.69 -10.46 -3.08
N LYS A 127 -2.64 -10.14 -2.19
CA LYS A 127 -4.08 -10.19 -2.50
C LYS A 127 -4.45 -9.24 -3.65
N ALA A 128 -3.90 -8.03 -3.63
CA ALA A 128 -4.09 -7.06 -4.71
C ALA A 128 -3.55 -7.58 -6.05
N ARG A 129 -2.40 -8.27 -6.06
CA ARG A 129 -1.83 -8.90 -7.26
C ARG A 129 -2.70 -10.05 -7.78
N GLU A 130 -3.20 -10.90 -6.88
CA GLU A 130 -4.10 -12.00 -7.24
C GLU A 130 -5.41 -11.47 -7.84
N TRP A 131 -5.99 -10.44 -7.23
CA TRP A 131 -7.15 -9.75 -7.79
C TRP A 131 -6.83 -9.14 -9.15
N ALA A 132 -5.70 -8.43 -9.28
CA ALA A 132 -5.28 -7.80 -10.54
C ALA A 132 -5.11 -8.82 -11.67
N GLN A 133 -4.54 -9.99 -11.37
CA GLN A 133 -4.39 -11.07 -12.33
C GLN A 133 -5.74 -11.64 -12.76
N ALA A 134 -6.62 -11.98 -11.81
CA ALA A 134 -7.95 -12.50 -12.11
C ALA A 134 -8.80 -11.47 -12.88
N HIS A 135 -8.67 -10.18 -12.54
CA HIS A 135 -9.36 -9.11 -13.23
C HIS A 135 -8.82 -8.92 -14.65
N ALA A 136 -7.50 -8.89 -14.84
CA ALA A 136 -6.89 -8.80 -16.16
C ALA A 136 -7.31 -9.95 -17.08
N GLU A 137 -7.48 -11.16 -16.57
CA GLU A 137 -8.00 -12.31 -17.32
C GLU A 137 -9.47 -12.11 -17.72
N LYS A 138 -10.32 -11.58 -16.83
CA LYS A 138 -11.70 -11.21 -17.17
C LYS A 138 -11.76 -10.12 -18.24
N CYS A 139 -10.92 -9.09 -18.14
CA CYS A 139 -10.85 -8.02 -19.12
C CYS A 139 -10.39 -8.52 -20.49
N ARG A 140 -9.45 -9.49 -20.53
CA ARG A 140 -9.05 -10.16 -21.79
C ARG A 140 -10.21 -10.92 -22.44
N ALA A 141 -11.15 -11.45 -21.66
CA ALA A 141 -12.26 -12.23 -22.16
C ALA A 141 -13.45 -11.39 -22.65
N GLN A 142 -13.49 -10.10 -22.34
CA GLN A 142 -14.53 -9.21 -22.85
C GLN A 142 -14.23 -8.84 -24.31
N ALA A 143 -15.14 -9.23 -25.20
CA ALA A 143 -15.08 -8.82 -26.60
C ALA A 143 -15.22 -7.30 -26.70
N TYR A 144 -14.32 -6.65 -27.44
CA TYR A 144 -14.50 -5.28 -27.92
C TYR A 144 -15.91 -5.16 -28.52
N LYS A 145 -16.74 -4.29 -27.96
CA LYS A 145 -17.97 -3.83 -28.61
C LYS A 145 -17.72 -2.49 -29.28
#